data_AF-A0A1A9VPK2-F1
#
_entry.id   AF-A0A1A9VPK2-F1
#
_cell.length_a   1.000
_cell.length_b   1.000
_cell.length_c   1.000
_cell.angle_alpha   90.00
_cell.angle_beta   90.00
_cell.angle_gamma   90.00
#
_symmetry.space_group_name_H-M   'P 1'
#
loop_
_entity.id
_entity.type
_entity.pdbx_description
1 polymer ?
#
loop_
_entity_poly.entity_id
_entity_poly.type
_entity_poly.pdbx_seq_one_letter_code
_entity_poly.pdbx_strand_id
1 'polypeptide(L)'
;MSLVCYSNSSESENEENLEDTANCNKSVIRNIERKNLPQASMLLGESKASVEVIDEPSLHEGRVRGFKHERGNWATYVFVPISGDLLEDLQESCLTQISKLTDFKTCAEFHISLSKTIVLQYHLIDAFVECLEGAIQNCQSFPVALNQLMVYTNSERSRTFLAVKIEDLYMMKMTELLSHVNRVMLDFKLDTFYKDPSFHISFLWCLGDQVKLIESHLPQLVNALKDCLCIKIEIQNINCKSGYKEFTFKLKN
;
A
#
# COMPACT_ATOMS: atom_id res chain seq x y z
N MET A 1 14.95 -50.79 -6.72
CA MET A 1 14.99 -51.59 -7.96
C MET A 1 13.67 -51.31 -8.66
N SER A 2 13.51 -50.94 -9.91
CA SER A 2 14.26 -50.94 -11.18
C SER A 2 13.24 -50.37 -12.17
N LEU A 3 13.47 -49.70 -13.29
CA LEU A 3 14.53 -48.93 -13.96
C LEU A 3 13.73 -48.25 -15.10
N VAL A 4 13.92 -46.94 -15.35
CA VAL A 4 14.28 -46.26 -16.64
C VAL A 4 13.40 -46.60 -17.90
N CYS A 5 13.22 -45.82 -18.95
CA CYS A 5 14.05 -44.81 -19.58
C CYS A 5 13.24 -43.82 -20.42
N TYR A 6 13.75 -42.60 -20.47
CA TYR A 6 13.58 -41.67 -21.58
C TYR A 6 14.15 -42.24 -22.89
N SER A 7 13.55 -41.88 -24.01
CA SER A 7 14.26 -41.78 -25.29
C SER A 7 13.76 -40.57 -26.05
N ASN A 8 14.76 -39.88 -26.55
CA ASN A 8 14.83 -38.55 -27.12
C ASN A 8 14.65 -38.60 -28.66
N SER A 9 14.72 -37.43 -29.29
CA SER A 9 14.96 -37.16 -30.73
C SER A 9 13.69 -36.90 -31.56
N SER A 10 13.35 -35.68 -32.01
CA SER A 10 14.04 -34.55 -32.68
C SER A 10 14.06 -34.66 -34.22
N GLU A 11 13.79 -33.50 -34.87
CA GLU A 11 13.92 -33.12 -36.30
C GLU A 11 12.79 -33.58 -37.27
N SER A 12 12.35 -32.85 -38.31
CA SER A 12 12.38 -31.44 -38.77
C SER A 12 11.62 -31.37 -40.13
N GLU A 13 10.92 -30.26 -40.38
CA GLU A 13 10.66 -29.59 -41.69
C GLU A 13 9.69 -30.10 -42.80
N ASN A 14 8.87 -29.14 -43.24
CA ASN A 14 8.39 -28.75 -44.61
C ASN A 14 7.16 -29.37 -45.32
N GLU A 15 6.14 -28.49 -45.47
CA GLU A 15 5.37 -28.03 -46.66
C GLU A 15 4.82 -28.93 -47.80
N GLU A 16 3.65 -28.47 -48.30
CA GLU A 16 3.00 -28.60 -49.63
C GLU A 16 1.90 -29.68 -49.92
N ASN A 17 0.66 -29.17 -49.95
CA ASN A 17 -0.40 -29.16 -51.00
C ASN A 17 -0.96 -30.44 -51.70
N LEU A 18 -2.31 -30.49 -51.70
CA LEU A 18 -3.31 -30.90 -52.75
C LEU A 18 -3.16 -32.33 -53.35
N GLU A 19 -4.18 -33.19 -53.50
CA GLU A 19 -5.57 -33.03 -53.92
C GLU A 19 -6.34 -34.37 -53.73
N ASP A 20 -7.68 -34.29 -53.77
CA ASP A 20 -8.63 -35.32 -54.22
C ASP A 20 -9.18 -36.47 -53.33
N THR A 21 -10.43 -36.20 -52.90
CA THR A 21 -11.65 -37.02 -53.10
C THR A 21 -12.06 -38.13 -52.10
N ALA A 22 -13.32 -37.95 -51.66
CA ALA A 22 -14.34 -38.97 -51.35
C ALA A 22 -14.28 -39.79 -50.04
N ASN A 23 -14.85 -39.16 -49.00
CA ASN A 23 -16.00 -39.67 -48.22
C ASN A 23 -15.86 -40.98 -47.42
N CYS A 24 -15.64 -40.89 -46.09
CA CYS A 24 -16.31 -41.77 -45.12
C CYS A 24 -16.25 -41.24 -43.67
N ASN A 25 -17.43 -41.02 -43.09
CA ASN A 25 -17.75 -41.13 -41.66
C ASN A 25 -17.19 -40.09 -40.68
N LYS A 26 -17.94 -38.96 -40.58
CA LYS A 26 -18.15 -38.26 -39.31
C LYS A 26 -18.80 -39.22 -38.29
N SER A 27 -18.00 -39.82 -37.42
CA SER A 27 -18.40 -40.20 -36.06
C SER A 27 -17.19 -40.73 -35.32
N VAL A 28 -17.19 -40.59 -33.99
CA VAL A 28 -16.14 -41.03 -33.05
C VAL A 28 -15.02 -39.99 -32.81
N ILE A 29 -15.38 -38.73 -32.56
CA ILE A 29 -14.71 -37.98 -31.49
C ILE A 29 -15.43 -38.39 -30.21
N ARG A 30 -14.81 -39.28 -29.42
CA ARG A 30 -15.29 -39.65 -28.09
C ARG A 30 -15.20 -38.40 -27.22
N ASN A 31 -16.37 -37.81 -26.92
CA ASN A 31 -16.54 -36.82 -25.86
C ASN A 31 -16.06 -37.42 -24.54
N ILE A 32 -14.82 -37.12 -24.14
CA ILE A 32 -14.43 -37.23 -22.73
C ILE A 32 -15.06 -36.00 -22.08
N GLU A 33 -16.25 -36.18 -21.51
CA GLU A 33 -16.88 -35.20 -20.64
C GLU A 33 -15.89 -34.86 -19.53
N ARG A 34 -15.23 -33.70 -19.62
CA ARG A 34 -14.53 -33.12 -18.49
C ARG A 34 -15.61 -32.85 -17.44
N LYS A 35 -15.66 -33.66 -16.39
CA LYS A 35 -16.54 -33.40 -15.25
C LYS A 35 -16.21 -32.01 -14.74
N ASN A 36 -17.15 -31.09 -14.92
CA ASN A 36 -17.08 -29.76 -14.35
C ASN A 36 -16.91 -29.92 -12.84
N LEU A 37 -15.99 -29.16 -12.26
CA LEU A 37 -15.84 -29.09 -10.81
C LEU A 37 -17.20 -28.69 -10.21
N PRO A 38 -17.65 -29.35 -9.13
CA PRO A 38 -18.91 -29.01 -8.49
C PRO A 38 -18.89 -27.54 -8.07
N GLN A 39 -20.01 -26.85 -8.31
CA GLN A 39 -20.16 -25.46 -7.94
C GLN A 39 -19.99 -25.30 -6.42
N ALA A 40 -19.32 -24.24 -5.97
CA ALA A 40 -19.05 -24.02 -4.54
C ALA A 40 -20.31 -24.03 -3.66
N SER A 41 -21.46 -23.63 -4.21
CA SER A 41 -22.78 -23.71 -3.58
C SER A 41 -23.23 -25.14 -3.25
N MET A 42 -22.87 -26.13 -4.09
CA MET A 42 -23.16 -27.55 -3.82
C MET A 42 -22.26 -28.14 -2.73
N LEU A 43 -21.03 -27.61 -2.57
CA LEU A 43 -20.05 -28.11 -1.59
C LEU A 43 -20.19 -27.45 -0.22
N LEU A 44 -20.47 -26.14 -0.18
CA LEU A 44 -20.44 -25.32 1.03
C LEU A 44 -21.85 -24.91 1.52
N GLY A 45 -22.90 -25.28 0.79
CA GLY A 45 -24.27 -24.83 1.02
C GLY A 45 -24.53 -23.41 0.51
N GLU A 46 -25.79 -22.96 0.60
CA GLU A 46 -26.16 -21.58 0.29
C GLU A 46 -25.41 -20.62 1.24
N SER A 47 -24.61 -19.72 0.67
CA SER A 47 -23.94 -18.69 1.44
C SER A 47 -25.01 -17.83 2.12
N LYS A 48 -25.08 -17.86 3.45
CA LYS A 48 -25.83 -16.84 4.20
C LYS A 48 -25.38 -15.48 3.67
N ALA A 49 -26.32 -14.70 3.12
CA ALA A 49 -26.06 -13.38 2.60
C ALA A 49 -25.18 -12.63 3.61
N SER A 50 -24.00 -12.18 3.17
CA SER A 50 -23.11 -11.40 4.00
C SER A 50 -23.90 -10.20 4.53
N VAL A 51 -24.03 -10.09 5.86
CA VAL A 51 -24.64 -8.90 6.48
C VAL A 51 -23.87 -7.70 5.97
N GLU A 52 -24.52 -6.83 5.20
CA GLU A 52 -23.89 -5.62 4.70
C GLU A 52 -23.61 -4.70 5.89
N VAL A 53 -22.33 -4.55 6.24
CA VAL A 53 -21.91 -3.56 7.24
C VAL A 53 -21.94 -2.19 6.56
N ILE A 54 -22.90 -1.35 6.93
CA ILE A 54 -23.00 0.04 6.48
C ILE A 54 -21.95 0.86 7.25
N ASP A 55 -21.07 1.57 6.53
CA ASP A 55 -20.03 2.43 7.11
C ASP A 55 -20.65 3.77 7.55
N GLU A 56 -20.66 4.05 8.85
CA GLU A 56 -21.16 5.32 9.40
C GLU A 56 -20.01 6.32 9.60
N PRO A 57 -19.93 7.42 8.84
CA PRO A 57 -18.82 8.37 8.94
C PRO A 57 -18.68 9.04 10.32
N SER A 58 -19.77 9.15 11.07
CA SER A 58 -19.78 9.69 12.45
C SER A 58 -18.90 8.89 13.41
N LEU A 59 -18.79 7.57 13.22
CA LEU A 59 -17.92 6.69 14.02
C LEU A 59 -16.43 6.87 13.70
N HIS A 60 -16.12 7.63 12.66
CA HIS A 60 -14.78 7.85 12.16
C HIS A 60 -14.48 9.34 11.99
N GLU A 61 -15.05 10.21 12.83
CA GLU A 61 -14.78 11.66 12.81
C GLU A 61 -15.10 12.36 11.46
N GLY A 62 -16.05 11.81 10.70
CA GLY A 62 -16.44 12.26 9.36
C GLY A 62 -15.64 11.61 8.23
N ARG A 63 -14.75 10.67 8.54
CA ARG A 63 -13.93 9.96 7.55
C ARG A 63 -14.77 8.95 6.77
N VAL A 64 -14.89 9.16 5.46
CA VAL A 64 -15.47 8.17 4.53
C VAL A 64 -14.39 7.21 4.05
N ARG A 65 -14.68 5.90 3.97
CA ARG A 65 -13.78 4.89 3.38
C ARG A 65 -13.82 4.95 1.85
N GLY A 66 -12.66 4.84 1.20
CA GLY A 66 -12.56 4.79 -0.26
C GLY A 66 -13.03 3.47 -0.89
N PHE A 67 -13.08 2.38 -0.13
CA PHE A 67 -13.55 1.07 -0.58
C PHE A 67 -14.42 0.37 0.47
N LYS A 68 -15.41 -0.41 0.00
CA LYS A 68 -16.30 -1.22 0.85
C LYS A 68 -15.51 -2.40 1.43
N HIS A 69 -15.76 -2.74 2.69
CA HIS A 69 -15.17 -3.95 3.28
C HIS A 69 -15.78 -5.20 2.65
N GLU A 70 -14.93 -6.10 2.17
CA GLU A 70 -15.30 -7.43 1.70
C GLU A 70 -14.59 -8.48 2.53
N ARG A 71 -15.30 -9.56 2.89
CA ARG A 71 -14.74 -10.61 3.73
C ARG A 71 -13.54 -11.25 3.03
N GLY A 72 -12.39 -11.22 3.70
CA GLY A 72 -11.13 -11.75 3.16
C GLY A 72 -10.25 -10.72 2.46
N ASN A 73 -10.73 -9.48 2.28
CA ASN A 73 -9.97 -8.36 1.72
C ASN A 73 -9.54 -7.39 2.83
N TRP A 74 -8.23 -7.17 2.94
CA TRP A 74 -7.61 -6.45 4.05
C TRP A 74 -6.86 -5.23 3.55
N ALA A 75 -7.21 -4.07 4.10
CA ALA A 75 -6.48 -2.83 3.89
C ALA A 75 -5.04 -3.03 4.39
N THR A 76 -4.08 -2.98 3.48
CA THR A 76 -2.67 -3.22 3.78
C THR A 76 -1.82 -2.03 3.36
N TYR A 77 -0.89 -1.59 4.19
CA TYR A 77 0.07 -0.54 3.85
C TYR A 77 1.36 -0.67 4.64
N VAL A 78 2.45 -0.18 4.05
CA VAL A 78 3.82 -0.24 4.58
C VAL A 78 4.29 1.17 4.90
N PHE A 79 4.91 1.37 6.05
CA PHE A 79 5.31 2.69 6.55
C PHE A 79 6.47 2.61 7.55
N VAL A 80 7.14 3.72 7.79
CA VAL A 80 8.07 3.88 8.91
C VAL A 80 7.29 4.46 10.10
N PRO A 81 7.22 3.77 11.26
CA PRO A 81 6.53 4.30 12.44
C PRO A 81 7.33 5.44 13.09
N ILE A 82 6.65 6.48 13.57
CA ILE A 82 7.26 7.63 14.25
C ILE A 82 6.66 7.78 15.65
N SER A 83 7.51 8.04 16.64
CA SER A 83 7.07 8.31 18.02
C SER A 83 6.28 9.61 18.11
N GLY A 84 5.15 9.57 18.83
CA GLY A 84 4.25 10.73 18.95
C GLY A 84 4.87 11.93 19.67
N ASP A 85 5.66 11.66 20.71
CA ASP A 85 6.31 12.65 21.56
C ASP A 85 7.16 13.67 20.78
N LEU A 86 7.63 13.31 19.57
CA LEU A 86 8.46 14.17 18.73
C LEU A 86 7.68 15.30 18.05
N LEU A 87 6.35 15.18 17.92
CA LEU A 87 5.51 16.11 17.16
C LEU A 87 4.48 16.85 18.02
N GLU A 88 4.41 16.59 19.33
CA GLU A 88 3.41 17.21 20.22
C GLU A 88 3.53 18.75 20.24
N ASP A 89 4.75 19.27 20.47
CA ASP A 89 5.01 20.72 20.46
C ASP A 89 4.69 21.36 19.10
N LEU A 90 4.99 20.65 18.00
CA LEU A 90 4.69 21.11 16.65
C LEU A 90 3.18 21.15 16.41
N GLN A 91 2.45 20.12 16.83
CA GLN A 91 1.01 20.05 16.73
C GLN A 91 0.34 21.17 17.52
N GLU A 92 0.72 21.36 18.79
CA GLU A 92 0.14 22.39 19.64
C GLU A 92 0.40 23.78 19.07
N SER A 93 1.67 24.09 18.77
CA SER A 93 2.06 25.39 18.22
C SER A 93 1.34 25.67 16.89
N CYS A 94 1.26 24.70 15.98
CA CYS A 94 0.59 24.90 14.71
C CYS A 94 -0.93 25.00 14.84
N LEU A 95 -1.54 24.21 15.72
CA LEU A 95 -2.98 24.22 15.93
C LEU A 95 -3.47 25.56 16.49
N THR A 96 -2.69 26.19 17.39
CA THR A 96 -3.02 27.54 17.90
C THR A 96 -3.09 28.59 16.78
N GLN A 97 -2.23 28.47 15.75
CA GLN A 97 -2.22 29.38 14.61
C GLN A 97 -3.39 29.11 13.65
N ILE A 98 -3.68 27.83 13.38
CA ILE A 98 -4.58 27.43 12.29
C ILE A 98 -6.04 27.23 12.74
N SER A 99 -6.29 27.10 14.04
CA SER A 99 -7.63 26.87 14.63
C SER A 99 -8.69 27.91 14.22
N LYS A 100 -8.27 29.13 13.86
CA LYS A 100 -9.16 30.20 13.39
C LYS A 100 -9.55 30.08 11.91
N LEU A 101 -8.79 29.33 11.12
CA LEU A 101 -8.97 29.23 9.67
C LEU A 101 -9.87 28.07 9.30
N THR A 102 -9.71 26.92 9.94
CA THR A 102 -10.44 25.68 9.64
C THR A 102 -10.38 24.76 10.86
N ASP A 103 -11.36 23.86 10.96
CA ASP A 103 -11.42 22.78 11.96
C ASP A 103 -10.35 21.71 11.68
N PHE A 104 -9.09 22.05 11.94
CA PHE A 104 -7.98 21.10 11.94
C PHE A 104 -7.97 20.27 13.22
N LYS A 105 -7.65 18.99 13.05
CA LYS A 105 -7.53 18.00 14.11
C LYS A 105 -6.10 17.47 14.15
N THR A 106 -5.67 17.02 15.32
CA THR A 106 -4.38 16.36 15.50
C THR A 106 -4.39 14.96 14.90
N CYS A 107 -3.25 14.53 14.36
CA CYS A 107 -3.01 13.14 14.02
C CYS A 107 -2.61 12.37 15.29
N ALA A 108 -3.22 11.20 15.51
CA ALA A 108 -2.92 10.34 16.66
C ALA A 108 -1.76 9.35 16.40
N GLU A 109 -1.58 8.93 15.14
CA GLU A 109 -0.52 8.01 14.74
C GLU A 109 0.35 8.68 13.66
N PHE A 110 1.66 8.74 13.89
CA PHE A 110 2.61 9.35 12.97
C PHE A 110 3.40 8.29 12.21
N HIS A 111 3.57 8.53 10.91
CA HIS A 111 4.28 7.61 10.05
C HIS A 111 4.78 8.31 8.79
N ILE A 112 5.75 7.67 8.13
CA ILE A 112 6.17 8.00 6.77
C ILE A 112 5.76 6.84 5.86
N SER A 113 4.84 7.09 4.94
CA SER A 113 4.33 6.05 4.04
C SER A 113 5.39 5.58 3.04
N LEU A 114 5.52 4.26 2.90
CA LEU A 114 6.34 3.58 1.89
C LEU A 114 5.48 2.81 0.87
N SER A 115 4.16 2.80 1.05
CA SER A 115 3.22 2.30 0.07
C SER A 115 1.91 3.08 0.08
N LYS A 116 1.11 2.89 -0.98
CA LYS A 116 -0.31 3.22 -0.94
C LYS A 116 -1.04 2.20 -0.08
N THR A 117 -2.26 2.53 0.34
CA THR A 117 -3.17 1.53 0.88
C THR A 117 -3.65 0.64 -0.25
N ILE A 118 -3.31 -0.64 -0.16
CA ILE A 118 -3.69 -1.68 -1.09
C ILE A 118 -4.72 -2.62 -0.44
N VAL A 119 -5.41 -3.39 -1.26
CA VAL A 119 -6.26 -4.49 -0.79
C VAL A 119 -5.50 -5.79 -0.97
N LEU A 120 -5.23 -6.48 0.14
CA LEU A 120 -4.56 -7.77 0.15
C LEU A 120 -5.52 -8.86 0.63
N GLN A 121 -5.51 -10.00 -0.05
CA GLN A 121 -6.34 -11.14 0.36
C GLN A 121 -5.73 -11.81 1.58
N TYR A 122 -6.57 -12.24 2.53
CA TYR A 122 -6.14 -12.79 3.82
C TYR A 122 -5.06 -13.89 3.70
N HIS A 123 -5.23 -14.80 2.74
CA HIS A 123 -4.31 -15.93 2.53
C HIS A 123 -2.95 -15.53 1.96
N LEU A 124 -2.82 -14.31 1.41
CA LEU A 124 -1.55 -13.77 0.89
C LEU A 124 -0.78 -12.95 1.94
N ILE A 125 -1.40 -12.62 3.09
CA ILE A 125 -0.78 -11.74 4.09
C ILE A 125 0.54 -12.31 4.60
N ASP A 126 0.55 -13.59 4.99
CA ASP A 126 1.75 -14.20 5.60
C ASP A 126 2.90 -14.28 4.57
N ALA A 127 2.60 -14.72 3.34
CA ALA A 127 3.58 -14.74 2.25
C ALA A 127 4.10 -13.32 1.91
N PHE A 128 3.23 -12.32 1.91
CA PHE A 128 3.62 -10.93 1.65
C PHE A 128 4.57 -10.41 2.72
N VAL A 129 4.26 -10.67 3.99
CA VAL A 129 5.08 -10.28 5.15
C VAL A 129 6.45 -10.96 5.09
N GLU A 130 6.51 -12.26 4.79
CA GLU A 130 7.78 -12.99 4.62
C GLU A 130 8.63 -12.42 3.48
N CYS A 131 8.03 -12.13 2.33
CA CYS A 131 8.74 -11.49 1.21
C CYS A 131 9.23 -10.08 1.57
N LEU A 132 8.42 -9.31 2.30
CA LEU A 132 8.77 -7.97 2.75
C LEU A 132 9.94 -8.01 3.74
N GLU A 133 9.90 -8.89 4.73
CA GLU A 133 11.01 -9.12 5.67
C GLU A 133 12.30 -9.50 4.92
N GLY A 134 12.19 -10.45 3.99
CA GLY A 134 13.32 -10.91 3.18
C GLY A 134 13.95 -9.79 2.33
N ALA A 135 13.13 -8.84 1.86
CA ALA A 135 13.59 -7.71 1.05
C ALA A 135 14.30 -6.62 1.85
N ILE A 136 13.94 -6.43 3.14
CA ILE A 136 14.42 -5.32 3.97
C ILE A 136 15.42 -5.73 5.06
N GLN A 137 15.56 -7.03 5.36
CA GLN A 137 16.49 -7.54 6.39
C GLN A 137 17.95 -7.10 6.22
N ASN A 138 18.36 -6.68 5.03
CA ASN A 138 19.73 -6.24 4.73
C ASN A 138 19.87 -4.72 4.62
N CYS A 139 18.77 -3.98 4.70
CA CYS A 139 18.77 -2.52 4.70
C CYS A 139 19.34 -2.01 6.02
N GLN A 140 20.20 -1.00 5.93
CA GLN A 140 20.81 -0.35 7.09
C GLN A 140 19.88 0.76 7.61
N SER A 141 19.91 1.01 8.92
CA SER A 141 19.30 2.17 9.52
C SER A 141 20.01 3.43 9.05
N PHE A 142 19.29 4.54 9.03
CA PHE A 142 19.89 5.81 8.68
C PHE A 142 19.14 6.98 9.31
N PRO A 143 19.85 8.06 9.67
CA PRO A 143 19.20 9.29 10.11
C PRO A 143 18.56 10.00 8.93
N VAL A 144 17.45 10.69 9.20
CA VAL A 144 16.85 11.67 8.29
C VAL A 144 16.45 12.91 9.07
N ALA A 145 16.39 14.04 8.37
CA ALA A 145 15.84 15.28 8.89
C ALA A 145 14.64 15.72 8.06
N LEU A 146 13.65 16.31 8.73
CA LEU A 146 12.44 16.87 8.14
C LEU A 146 12.36 18.34 8.56
N ASN A 147 12.20 19.24 7.61
CA ASN A 147 12.12 20.68 7.87
C ASN A 147 11.24 21.46 6.88
N GLN A 148 10.64 20.78 5.90
CA GLN A 148 9.84 21.42 4.85
C GLN A 148 8.35 21.28 5.20
N LEU A 149 7.72 22.34 5.70
CA LEU A 149 6.27 22.36 5.91
C LEU A 149 5.54 22.34 4.57
N MET A 150 4.65 21.36 4.40
CA MET A 150 3.93 21.09 3.15
C MET A 150 2.46 20.75 3.43
N VAL A 151 1.61 20.96 2.42
CA VAL A 151 0.19 20.62 2.46
C VAL A 151 -0.09 19.52 1.45
N TYR A 152 -0.82 18.49 1.87
CA TYR A 152 -1.18 17.35 1.04
C TYR A 152 -2.70 17.13 1.04
N THR A 153 -3.18 16.41 0.04
CA THR A 153 -4.55 15.87 0.02
C THR A 153 -4.52 14.38 -0.21
N ASN A 154 -5.56 13.68 0.24
CA ASN A 154 -5.78 12.31 -0.23
C ASN A 154 -6.21 12.31 -1.71
N SER A 155 -6.17 11.13 -2.33
CA SER A 155 -6.55 10.92 -3.74
C SER A 155 -7.94 11.45 -4.08
N GLU A 156 -8.91 11.34 -3.18
CA GLU A 156 -10.28 11.83 -3.41
C GLU A 156 -10.47 13.31 -3.09
N ARG A 157 -9.43 14.02 -2.61
CA ARG A 157 -9.49 15.43 -2.14
C ARG A 157 -10.61 15.67 -1.10
N SER A 158 -10.90 14.65 -0.32
CA SER A 158 -11.88 14.71 0.77
C SER A 158 -11.24 15.09 2.11
N ARG A 159 -9.91 15.13 2.18
CA ARG A 159 -9.13 15.57 3.35
C ARG A 159 -7.87 16.29 2.94
N THR A 160 -7.51 17.28 3.74
CA THR A 160 -6.26 18.02 3.64
C THR A 160 -5.39 17.72 4.85
N PHE A 161 -4.10 17.54 4.63
CA PHE A 161 -3.11 17.21 5.66
C PHE A 161 -2.04 18.27 5.69
N LEU A 162 -1.64 18.68 6.88
CA LEU A 162 -0.43 19.45 7.09
C LEU A 162 0.67 18.49 7.55
N ALA A 163 1.83 18.59 6.91
CA ALA A 163 2.90 17.63 7.08
C ALA A 163 4.28 18.27 6.99
N VAL A 164 5.26 17.63 7.61
CA VAL A 164 6.68 17.99 7.45
C VAL A 164 7.33 16.97 6.52
N LYS A 165 7.89 17.44 5.41
CA LYS A 165 8.56 16.63 4.40
C LYS A 165 10.05 16.45 4.75
N ILE A 166 10.57 15.25 4.44
CA ILE A 166 11.99 14.93 4.55
C ILE A 166 12.80 15.86 3.64
N GLU A 167 13.96 16.29 4.13
CA GLU A 167 14.92 17.09 3.34
C GLU A 167 15.38 16.36 2.07
N ASP A 168 15.59 17.13 1.01
CA ASP A 168 15.94 16.57 -0.31
C ASP A 168 17.27 15.78 -0.28
N LEU A 169 18.17 16.09 0.68
CA LEU A 169 19.42 15.36 0.92
C LEU A 169 19.22 13.86 1.20
N TYR A 170 18.11 13.47 1.82
CA TYR A 170 17.83 12.08 2.18
C TYR A 170 16.95 11.34 1.16
N MET A 171 16.51 12.01 0.10
CA MET A 171 15.62 11.41 -0.91
C MET A 171 16.21 10.15 -1.53
N MET A 172 17.50 10.15 -1.88
CA MET A 172 18.13 8.95 -2.48
C MET A 172 18.05 7.73 -1.56
N LYS A 173 18.34 7.89 -0.26
CA LYS A 173 18.23 6.79 0.72
C LYS A 173 16.80 6.32 0.91
N MET A 174 15.85 7.25 0.97
CA MET A 174 14.42 6.91 1.07
C MET A 174 13.90 6.18 -0.17
N THR A 175 14.33 6.61 -1.36
CA THR A 175 13.97 5.96 -2.63
C THR A 175 14.61 4.58 -2.76
N GLU A 176 15.84 4.39 -2.27
CA GLU A 176 16.47 3.06 -2.17
C GLU A 176 15.62 2.13 -1.29
N LEU A 177 15.26 2.56 -0.08
CA LEU A 177 14.38 1.81 0.82
C LEU A 177 13.03 1.48 0.15
N LEU A 178 12.43 2.47 -0.49
CA LEU A 178 11.17 2.32 -1.24
C LEU A 178 11.29 1.31 -2.38
N SER A 179 12.45 1.21 -3.04
CA SER A 179 12.65 0.27 -4.15
C SER A 179 12.50 -1.18 -3.72
N HIS A 180 12.93 -1.53 -2.50
CA HIS A 180 12.74 -2.86 -1.92
C HIS A 180 11.25 -3.15 -1.68
N VAL A 181 10.51 -2.19 -1.13
CA VAL A 181 9.06 -2.31 -0.92
C VAL A 181 8.32 -2.43 -2.27
N ASN A 182 8.64 -1.58 -3.24
CA ASN A 182 8.02 -1.61 -4.57
C ASN A 182 8.27 -2.94 -5.30
N ARG A 183 9.44 -3.55 -5.15
CA ARG A 183 9.72 -4.88 -5.70
C ARG A 183 8.74 -5.93 -5.15
N VAL A 184 8.52 -5.94 -3.84
CA VAL A 184 7.55 -6.85 -3.20
C VAL A 184 6.13 -6.55 -3.69
N MET A 185 5.75 -5.28 -3.85
CA MET A 185 4.46 -4.93 -4.44
C MET A 185 4.29 -5.53 -5.85
N LEU A 186 5.32 -5.44 -6.68
CA LEU A 186 5.31 -5.99 -8.05
C LEU A 186 5.22 -7.52 -8.06
N ASP A 187 5.92 -8.21 -7.16
CA ASP A 187 5.88 -9.68 -7.03
C ASP A 187 4.45 -10.19 -6.73
N PHE A 188 3.67 -9.38 -6.01
CA PHE A 188 2.27 -9.65 -5.68
C PHE A 188 1.27 -9.03 -6.67
N LYS A 189 1.74 -8.42 -7.77
CA LYS A 189 0.93 -7.73 -8.80
C LYS A 189 0.09 -6.57 -8.23
N LEU A 190 0.65 -5.88 -7.25
CA LEU A 190 0.04 -4.72 -6.58
C LEU A 190 0.61 -3.42 -7.14
N ASP A 191 -0.13 -2.33 -6.96
CA ASP A 191 0.33 -1.01 -7.34
C ASP A 191 1.55 -0.58 -6.50
N THR A 192 2.57 -0.08 -7.17
CA THR A 192 3.71 0.58 -6.53
C THR A 192 3.30 1.94 -5.95
N PHE A 193 4.23 2.55 -5.21
CA PHE A 193 4.07 3.91 -4.69
C PHE A 193 3.95 4.98 -5.80
N TYR A 194 3.84 6.25 -5.41
CA TYR A 194 3.71 7.36 -6.35
C TYR A 194 4.95 7.51 -7.24
N LYS A 195 4.75 7.96 -8.49
CA LYS A 195 5.85 8.16 -9.46
C LYS A 195 6.87 9.18 -8.98
N ASP A 196 6.37 10.25 -8.35
CA ASP A 196 7.18 11.27 -7.67
C ASP A 196 6.92 11.14 -6.17
N PRO A 197 7.76 10.38 -5.43
CA PRO A 197 7.53 10.10 -4.02
C PRO A 197 7.84 11.33 -3.17
N SER A 198 6.86 11.76 -2.37
CA SER A 198 7.07 12.74 -1.31
C SER A 198 6.97 12.07 0.05
N PHE A 199 8.10 11.90 0.73
CA PHE A 199 8.16 11.31 2.06
C PHE A 199 7.94 12.38 3.12
N HIS A 200 6.91 12.22 3.94
CA HIS A 200 6.48 13.23 4.90
C HIS A 200 5.78 12.58 6.09
N ILE A 201 5.71 13.34 7.20
CA ILE A 201 4.93 13.00 8.39
C ILE A 201 3.76 13.96 8.44
N SER A 202 2.53 13.45 8.27
CA SER A 202 1.31 14.21 8.50
C SER A 202 1.06 14.35 9.99
N PHE A 203 0.82 15.59 10.45
CA PHE A 203 0.65 15.87 11.88
C PHE A 203 -0.66 16.60 12.20
N LEU A 204 -1.27 17.30 11.25
CA LEU A 204 -2.65 17.80 11.37
C LEU A 204 -3.45 17.41 10.12
N TRP A 205 -4.77 17.35 10.26
CA TRP A 205 -5.67 17.11 9.13
C TRP A 205 -7.02 17.82 9.29
N CYS A 206 -7.71 18.08 8.17
CA CYS A 206 -9.07 18.59 8.17
C CYS A 206 -9.89 17.98 7.02
N LEU A 207 -11.22 18.15 7.09
CA LEU A 207 -12.13 17.69 6.04
C LEU A 207 -12.17 18.66 4.86
N GLY A 208 -12.35 18.10 3.67
CA GLY A 208 -12.40 18.81 2.40
C GLY A 208 -11.03 19.19 1.86
N ASP A 209 -11.05 19.86 0.72
CA ASP A 209 -9.88 20.39 0.05
C ASP A 209 -9.65 21.86 0.44
N GLN A 210 -8.65 22.07 1.28
CA GLN A 210 -8.24 23.37 1.79
C GLN A 210 -6.84 23.77 1.30
N VAL A 211 -6.27 23.08 0.31
CA VAL A 211 -4.87 23.27 -0.11
C VAL A 211 -4.55 24.73 -0.38
N LYS A 212 -5.34 25.39 -1.23
CA LYS A 212 -5.11 26.79 -1.59
C LYS A 212 -5.17 27.74 -0.39
N LEU A 213 -6.09 27.48 0.54
CA LEU A 213 -6.23 28.28 1.76
C LEU A 213 -4.97 28.15 2.62
N ILE A 214 -4.52 26.92 2.86
CA ILE A 214 -3.36 26.67 3.72
C ILE A 214 -2.05 27.09 3.05
N GLU A 215 -1.89 26.87 1.75
CA GLU A 215 -0.74 27.34 0.97
C GLU A 215 -0.55 28.86 1.09
N SER A 216 -1.64 29.63 1.11
CA SER A 216 -1.54 31.09 1.29
C SER A 216 -1.05 31.51 2.68
N HIS A 217 -1.20 30.64 3.68
CA HIS A 217 -0.77 30.88 5.07
C HIS A 217 0.54 30.15 5.44
N LEU A 218 1.05 29.26 4.58
CA LEU A 218 2.30 28.53 4.82
C LEU A 218 3.48 29.42 5.24
N PRO A 219 3.74 30.60 4.60
CA PRO A 219 4.87 31.44 5.01
C PRO A 219 4.77 31.94 6.46
N GLN A 220 3.56 32.23 6.92
CA GLN A 220 3.30 32.66 8.31
C GLN A 220 3.49 31.50 9.28
N LEU A 221 2.97 30.32 8.93
CA LEU A 221 3.12 29.09 9.72
C LEU A 221 4.59 28.68 9.83
N VAL A 222 5.33 28.65 8.71
CA VAL A 222 6.77 28.35 8.71
C VAL A 222 7.52 29.32 9.63
N ASN A 223 7.18 30.61 9.60
CA ASN A 223 7.81 31.60 10.48
C ASN A 223 7.48 31.39 11.97
N ALA A 224 6.24 31.01 12.29
CA ALA A 224 5.81 30.72 13.66
C ALA A 224 6.40 29.41 14.21
N LEU A 225 6.65 28.43 13.33
CA LEU A 225 7.13 27.10 13.68
C LEU A 225 8.65 26.93 13.57
N LYS A 226 9.41 28.01 13.34
CA LYS A 226 10.86 27.96 13.09
C LYS A 226 11.62 27.13 14.13
N ASP A 227 11.23 27.22 15.39
CA ASP A 227 11.93 26.57 16.50
C ASP A 227 11.59 25.08 16.64
N CYS A 228 10.45 24.62 16.11
CA CYS A 228 9.97 23.23 16.21
C CYS A 228 9.89 22.48 14.88
N LEU A 229 10.14 23.14 13.74
CA LEU A 229 9.99 22.53 12.41
C LEU A 229 11.13 21.56 12.06
N CYS A 230 12.26 21.62 12.75
CA CYS A 230 13.42 20.76 12.48
C CYS A 230 13.33 19.45 13.29
N ILE A 231 12.84 18.40 12.64
CA ILE A 231 12.67 17.08 13.25
C ILE A 231 13.79 16.17 12.75
N LYS A 232 14.55 15.58 13.67
CA LYS A 232 15.57 14.56 13.36
C LYS A 232 15.11 13.22 13.89
N ILE A 233 15.12 12.22 13.04
CA ILE A 233 14.74 10.85 13.39
C ILE A 233 15.76 9.88 12.81
N GLU A 234 15.79 8.69 13.39
CA GLU A 234 16.50 7.56 12.81
C GLU A 234 15.49 6.54 12.28
N ILE A 235 15.62 6.16 11.02
CA ILE A 235 14.80 5.12 10.42
C ILE A 235 15.41 3.78 10.83
N GLN A 236 14.79 3.14 11.82
CA GLN A 236 15.22 1.86 12.39
C GLN A 236 14.27 0.70 12.09
N ASN A 237 13.00 1.01 11.81
CA ASN A 237 11.97 0.00 11.62
C ASN A 237 11.07 0.35 10.44
N ILE A 238 10.54 -0.69 9.79
CA ILE A 238 9.42 -0.59 8.85
C ILE A 238 8.27 -1.41 9.44
N ASN A 239 7.07 -0.87 9.40
CA ASN A 239 5.84 -1.57 9.77
C ASN A 239 5.00 -1.87 8.53
N CYS A 240 4.33 -3.02 8.55
CA CYS A 240 3.24 -3.35 7.64
C CYS A 240 1.99 -3.57 8.47
N LYS A 241 0.94 -2.77 8.24
CA LYS A 241 -0.37 -2.98 8.86
C LYS A 241 -1.30 -3.60 7.82
N SER A 242 -1.94 -4.71 8.19
CA SER A 242 -2.95 -5.38 7.37
C SER A 242 -4.20 -5.62 8.22
N GLY A 243 -5.22 -4.78 8.01
CA GLY A 243 -6.39 -4.68 8.89
C GLY A 243 -6.01 -4.47 10.35
N TYR A 244 -6.30 -5.43 11.23
CA TYR A 244 -5.93 -5.37 12.66
C TYR A 244 -4.52 -5.92 12.95
N LYS A 245 -3.90 -6.62 12.00
CA LYS A 245 -2.55 -7.18 12.18
C LYS A 245 -1.51 -6.11 11.91
N GLU A 246 -0.47 -6.08 12.71
CA GLU A 246 0.68 -5.21 12.54
C GLU A 246 1.97 -6.03 12.65
N PHE A 247 2.87 -5.83 11.70
CA PHE A 247 4.15 -6.51 11.58
C PHE A 247 5.26 -5.47 11.56
N THR A 248 6.32 -5.68 12.34
CA THR A 248 7.45 -4.76 12.46
C THR A 248 8.74 -5.45 12.04
N PHE A 249 9.50 -4.80 11.17
CA PHE A 249 10.75 -5.29 10.63
C PHE A 249 11.87 -4.31 10.98
N LYS A 250 12.93 -4.83 11.61
CA LYS A 250 14.08 -4.00 12.04
C LYS A 250 15.09 -3.89 10.91
N LEU A 251 15.61 -2.70 10.71
CA LEU A 251 16.78 -2.45 9.86
C LEU A 251 18.06 -2.80 10.65
N LYS A 252 19.16 -3.04 9.92
CA LYS A 252 20.47 -3.30 10.53
C LYS A 252 21.06 -1.99 11.07
N ASN A 253 21.73 -2.05 12.22
CA ASN A 253 22.46 -0.91 12.79
C ASN A 253 23.84 -0.74 12.14
#